data_AF-A0A960FWU1-F1
#
_entry.id   AF-A0A960FWU1-F1
#
_cell.length_a   1.000
_cell.length_b   1.000
_cell.length_c   1.000
_cell.angle_alpha   90.00
_cell.angle_beta   90.00
_cell.angle_gamma   90.00
#
_symmetry.space_group_name_H-M   'P 1'
#
loop_
_entity.id
_entity.type
_entity.pdbx_description
1 polymer ?
#
loop_
_entity_poly.entity_id
_entity_poly.type
_entity_poly.pdbx_seq_one_letter_code
_entity_poly.pdbx_strand_id
1 'polypeptide(L)'
;MSRRMLRVMGQKVIAVSVRLLVASFPEDAPRGAVARFCAEHGISRSWFYEMRARARAAEGYEELFPRSRAPKTSPQRISPQVADLAC
;
A
#
# COMPACT_ATOMS: atom_id res chain seq x y z
N MET A 1 -23.35 15.46 3.15
CA MET A 1 -22.38 14.70 3.98
C MET A 1 -20.99 14.88 3.39
N SER A 2 -20.06 15.47 4.14
CA SER A 2 -18.78 15.94 3.62
C SER A 2 -17.86 14.78 3.19
N ARG A 3 -17.35 14.82 1.96
CA ARG A 3 -16.31 13.90 1.44
C ARG A 3 -15.02 13.91 2.28
N ARG A 4 -14.89 14.88 3.20
CA ARG A 4 -13.75 15.03 4.10
C ARG A 4 -13.63 13.90 5.15
N MET A 5 -14.72 13.16 5.41
CA MET A 5 -14.76 12.12 6.46
C MET A 5 -14.38 10.70 5.99
N LEU A 6 -14.49 10.39 4.69
CA LEU A 6 -14.39 9.01 4.20
C LEU A 6 -12.95 8.46 4.02
N ARG A 7 -11.91 9.28 4.24
CA ARG A 7 -10.52 8.83 4.07
C ARG A 7 -9.56 9.28 5.18
N VAL A 8 -10.09 9.43 6.39
CA VAL A 8 -9.29 9.43 7.63
C VAL A 8 -9.22 7.99 8.19
N MET A 9 -9.42 6.97 7.36
CA MET A 9 -9.24 5.59 7.80
C MET A 9 -7.74 5.30 7.84
N GLY A 10 -7.18 5.38 9.06
CA GLY A 10 -5.79 5.22 9.47
C GLY A 10 -4.88 4.52 8.46
N GLN A 11 -4.09 5.32 7.75
CA GLN A 11 -3.12 4.83 6.77
C GLN A 11 -1.83 4.43 7.50
N LYS A 12 -1.73 3.17 7.93
CA LYS A 12 -0.49 2.62 8.48
C LYS A 12 0.54 2.51 7.34
N VAL A 13 1.65 3.24 7.45
CA VAL A 13 2.80 3.04 6.55
C VAL A 13 3.38 1.67 6.89
N ILE A 14 3.10 0.69 6.02
CA ILE A 14 3.69 -0.65 6.16
C ILE A 14 5.17 -0.56 5.76
N ALA A 15 6.05 -1.08 6.61
CA ALA A 15 7.48 -1.09 6.33
C ALA A 15 7.78 -1.86 5.03
N VAL A 16 8.78 -1.39 4.29
CA VAL A 16 9.22 -2.04 3.04
C VAL A 16 9.66 -3.49 3.30
N SER A 17 10.26 -3.76 4.46
CA SER A 17 10.62 -5.12 4.88
C SER A 17 9.42 -6.06 4.95
N VAL A 18 8.29 -5.61 5.50
CA VAL A 18 7.06 -6.43 5.57
C VAL A 18 6.49 -6.67 4.18
N ARG A 19 6.53 -5.68 3.29
CA ARG A 19 6.14 -5.85 1.88
C ARG A 19 7.01 -6.88 1.17
N LEU A 20 8.32 -6.84 1.40
CA LEU A 20 9.26 -7.81 0.85
C LEU A 20 8.98 -9.23 1.37
N LEU A 21 8.71 -9.39 2.68
CA LEU A 21 8.31 -10.67 3.25
C LEU A 21 7.03 -11.22 2.63
N VAL A 22 6.05 -10.36 2.32
CA VAL A 22 4.84 -10.77 1.58
C VAL A 22 5.16 -11.13 0.14
N ALA A 23 6.08 -10.45 -0.53
CA ALA A 23 6.49 -10.75 -1.91
C ALA A 23 7.29 -12.05 -2.01
N SER A 24 8.07 -12.39 -0.99
CA SER A 24 8.90 -13.61 -0.92
C SER A 24 8.28 -14.74 -0.08
N PHE A 25 7.01 -14.60 0.33
CA PHE A 25 6.31 -15.61 1.12
C PHE A 25 6.30 -16.99 0.42
N PRO A 26 6.54 -18.10 1.12
CA PRO A 26 6.56 -19.43 0.50
C PRO A 26 5.17 -19.85 -0.01
N GLU A 27 5.13 -20.53 -1.16
CA GLU A 27 3.88 -21.05 -1.75
C GLU A 27 3.35 -22.26 -0.97
N ASP A 28 4.25 -23.05 -0.41
CA ASP A 28 4.01 -24.27 0.39
C ASP A 28 3.90 -23.97 1.89
N ALA A 29 3.58 -22.73 2.26
CA ALA A 29 3.46 -22.32 3.66
C ALA A 29 2.46 -23.20 4.43
N PRO A 30 2.80 -23.63 5.66
CA PRO A 30 1.92 -24.50 6.44
C PRO A 30 0.60 -23.79 6.76
N ARG A 31 -0.44 -24.59 7.01
CA ARG A 31 -1.77 -24.06 7.35
C ARG A 31 -1.68 -23.10 8.54
N GLY A 32 -2.23 -21.90 8.36
CA GLY A 32 -2.23 -20.86 9.40
C GLY A 32 -1.02 -19.93 9.37
N ALA A 33 0.00 -20.17 8.55
CA ALA A 33 1.19 -19.31 8.44
C ALA A 33 0.82 -17.85 8.11
N VAL A 34 -0.10 -17.63 7.18
CA VAL A 34 -0.59 -16.28 6.83
C VAL A 34 -1.30 -15.60 8.00
N ALA A 35 -2.11 -16.34 8.77
CA ALA A 35 -2.83 -15.79 9.91
C ALA A 35 -1.86 -15.36 11.02
N ARG A 36 -0.85 -16.20 11.30
CA ARG A 36 0.24 -15.89 12.23
C ARG A 36 1.04 -14.67 11.78
N PHE A 37 1.49 -14.67 10.53
CA PHE A 37 2.22 -13.54 9.93
C PHE A 37 1.45 -12.22 10.04
N CYS A 38 0.15 -12.26 9.72
CA CYS A 38 -0.70 -11.07 9.80
C CYS A 38 -0.83 -10.55 11.24
N ALA A 39 -0.95 -11.45 12.22
CA ALA A 39 -0.98 -11.08 13.63
C ALA A 39 0.34 -10.49 14.11
N GLU A 40 1.47 -11.12 13.77
CA GLU A 40 2.82 -10.68 14.16
C GLU A 40 3.17 -9.28 13.60
N HIS A 41 2.78 -8.98 12.36
CA HIS A 41 3.07 -7.69 11.73
C HIS A 41 1.94 -6.64 11.86
N GLY A 42 0.81 -7.02 12.48
CA GLY A 42 -0.36 -6.16 12.65
C GLY A 42 -0.90 -5.64 11.32
N ILE A 43 -1.11 -6.54 10.37
CA ILE A 43 -1.71 -6.30 9.05
C ILE A 43 -2.96 -7.16 8.88
N SER A 44 -3.86 -6.75 7.99
CA SER A 44 -5.03 -7.56 7.68
C SER A 44 -4.68 -8.65 6.65
N ARG A 45 -5.38 -9.79 6.73
CA ARG A 45 -5.30 -10.87 5.74
C ARG A 45 -5.71 -10.39 4.33
N SER A 46 -6.71 -9.51 4.24
CA SER A 46 -7.14 -8.91 2.98
C SER A 46 -6.00 -8.10 2.33
N TRP A 47 -5.31 -7.26 3.12
CA TRP A 47 -4.15 -6.52 2.61
C TRP A 47 -3.03 -7.45 2.17
N PHE A 48 -2.77 -8.53 2.93
CA PHE A 48 -1.77 -9.54 2.57
C PHE A 48 -2.03 -10.13 1.17
N TYR A 49 -3.25 -10.62 0.91
CA TYR A 49 -3.55 -11.24 -0.38
C TYR A 49 -3.56 -10.25 -1.55
N GLU A 50 -4.05 -9.03 -1.33
CA GLU A 50 -3.96 -7.98 -2.34
C GLU A 50 -2.52 -7.63 -2.70
N MET A 51 -1.66 -7.49 -1.68
CA MET A 51 -0.23 -7.22 -1.87
C MET A 51 0.46 -8.40 -2.57
N ARG A 52 0.14 -9.64 -2.19
CA ARG A 52 0.69 -10.85 -2.81
C ARG A 52 0.32 -10.95 -4.28
N ALA A 53 -0.94 -10.68 -4.62
CA ALA A 53 -1.41 -10.68 -6.01
C ALA A 53 -0.68 -9.63 -6.85
N ARG A 54 -0.51 -8.42 -6.29
CA ARG A 54 0.25 -7.33 -6.93
C ARG A 54 1.72 -7.69 -7.14
N ALA A 55 2.37 -8.24 -6.11
CA ALA A 55 3.77 -8.66 -6.20
C ALA A 55 4.00 -9.72 -7.28
N ARG A 56 3.04 -10.63 -7.51
CA ARG A 56 3.12 -11.61 -8.60
C ARG A 56 2.92 -11.02 -9.99
N ALA A 57 2.17 -9.91 -10.10
CA ALA A 57 1.89 -9.23 -11.36
C ALA A 57 2.94 -8.17 -11.72
N ALA A 58 3.78 -7.76 -10.76
CA ALA A 58 4.80 -6.76 -10.99
C ALA A 58 6.01 -7.36 -11.71
N GLU A 59 6.51 -6.65 -12.72
CA GLU A 59 7.73 -7.02 -13.46
C GLU A 59 9.02 -6.70 -12.67
N GLY A 60 8.91 -6.04 -11.51
CA GLY A 60 10.03 -5.61 -10.67
C GLY A 60 9.60 -5.25 -9.26
N TYR A 61 10.33 -4.32 -8.63
CA TYR A 61 10.15 -3.96 -7.22
C TYR A 61 9.13 -2.85 -6.94
N GLU A 62 8.38 -2.42 -7.95
CA GLU A 62 7.43 -1.30 -7.87
C GLU A 62 6.45 -1.44 -6.70
N GLU A 63 5.94 -2.64 -6.45
CA GLU A 63 4.94 -2.86 -5.39
C GLU A 63 5.51 -2.80 -3.97
N LEU A 64 6.85 -2.86 -3.82
CA LEU A 64 7.49 -2.63 -2.52
C LEU A 64 7.35 -1.17 -2.08
N PHE A 65 7.19 -0.25 -3.02
CA PHE A 65 7.07 1.16 -2.74
C PHE A 65 5.61 1.56 -2.47
N PRO A 66 5.34 2.38 -1.44
CA PRO A 66 4.00 2.90 -1.22
C PRO A 66 3.53 3.71 -2.42
N ARG A 67 2.42 3.31 -3.03
CA ARG A 67 1.75 4.10 -4.08
C ARG A 67 1.22 5.42 -3.51
N SER A 68 1.04 6.38 -4.41
CA SER A 68 0.54 7.71 -4.06
C SER A 68 -0.75 7.63 -3.25
N ARG A 69 -0.76 8.33 -2.12
CA ARG A 69 -1.90 8.46 -1.21
C ARG A 69 -2.72 9.71 -1.53
N ALA A 70 -2.23 10.55 -2.44
CA ALA A 70 -2.86 11.80 -2.79
C ALA A 70 -4.29 11.56 -3.33
N PRO A 71 -5.24 12.47 -3.03
CA PRO A 71 -6.55 12.41 -3.64
C PRO A 71 -6.44 12.59 -5.15
N LYS A 72 -7.29 11.86 -5.91
CA LYS A 72 -7.30 11.91 -7.38
C LYS A 72 -7.54 13.32 -7.91
N THR A 73 -8.29 14.14 -7.18
CA THR A 73 -8.56 15.55 -7.49
C THR A 73 -8.36 16.38 -6.23
N SER A 74 -7.69 17.53 -6.37
CA SER A 74 -7.59 18.55 -5.33
C SER A 74 -8.30 19.81 -5.83
N PRO A 75 -9.19 20.43 -5.04
CA PRO A 75 -9.80 21.72 -5.40
C PRO A 75 -8.77 22.84 -5.58
N GLN A 76 -7.61 22.72 -4.93
CA GLN A 76 -6.50 23.67 -5.02
C GLN A 76 -5.42 23.21 -6.00
N ARG A 77 -5.74 22.30 -6.93
CA ARG A 77 -4.78 21.84 -7.94
C ARG A 77 -4.46 23.00 -8.87
N ILE A 78 -3.25 23.53 -8.74
CA ILE A 78 -2.65 24.45 -9.71
C ILE A 78 -2.04 23.67 -10.88
N SER A 79 -1.85 24.34 -12.01
CA SER A 79 -1.22 23.74 -13.18
C SER A 79 0.27 23.47 -12.90
N PRO A 80 0.87 22.45 -13.53
CA PRO A 80 2.28 22.12 -13.32
C PRO A 80 3.20 23.29 -13.67
N GLN A 81 2.85 24.11 -14.67
CA GLN A 81 3.60 25.31 -15.04
C GLN A 81 3.65 26.36 -13.92
N VAL A 82 2.56 26.51 -13.16
CA VAL A 82 2.50 27.45 -12.02
C VAL A 82 3.24 26.89 -10.81
N ALA A 83 3.25 25.56 -10.63
CA ALA A 83 4.00 24.91 -9.55
C ALA A 83 5.52 25.02 -9.74
N ASP A 84 5.99 24.93 -10.98
CA ASP A 84 7.41 25.00 -11.35
C ASP A 84 8.02 26.40 -11.08
N LEU A 85 7.23 27.47 -11.27
CA LEU A 85 7.65 28.85 -11.04
C LEU A 85 7.90 29.20 -9.55
N ALA A 86 7.48 28.32 -8.64
CA ALA A 86 7.61 28.52 -7.19
C ALA A 86 8.89 27.87 -6.59
N CYS A 87 9.68 27.15 -7.39
CA CYS A 87 11.03 26.66 -7.04
C CYS A 87 12.12 27.63 -7.47
#